data_AF-A0A2J6SH19-F1
#
_entry.id   AF-A0A2J6SH19-F1
#
_cell.length_a   1.000
_cell.length_b   1.000
_cell.length_c   1.000
_cell.angle_alpha   90.00
_cell.angle_beta   90.00
_cell.angle_gamma   90.00
#
_symmetry.space_group_name_H-M   'P 1'
#
loop_
_entity.id
_entity.type
_entity.pdbx_description
1 polymer ?
#
loop_
_entity_poly.entity_id
_entity_poly.type
_entity_poly.pdbx_seq_one_letter_code
_entity_poly.pdbx_strand_id
1 'polypeptide(L)'
;VECLDPLVNAGVIGIPHVHQIVGGNFFNATIESVTYDLPSGSNCTSYTFSENFSNFWIAALHYLARNKTFKWLEQFPNDGLARNGGITVYYISQYDGVSSVTALKP
;
A
#
# COMPACT_ATOMS: atom_id res chain seq x y z
N VAL A 1 -7.47 -5.95 -3.49
CA VAL A 1 -7.60 -5.96 -2.01
C VAL A 1 -6.94 -7.22 -1.54
N GLU A 2 -6.00 -7.09 -0.60
CA GLU A 2 -5.26 -8.22 -0.08
C GLU A 2 -5.75 -8.46 1.35
N CYS A 3 -6.34 -9.62 1.61
CA CYS A 3 -6.94 -9.95 2.91
C CYS A 3 -5.88 -10.42 3.91
N LEU A 4 -4.83 -9.62 4.05
CA LEU A 4 -3.65 -9.89 4.86
C LEU A 4 -3.41 -8.71 5.82
N ASP A 5 -3.16 -9.04 7.08
CA ASP A 5 -2.67 -8.10 8.10
C ASP A 5 -1.66 -8.84 8.98
N PRO A 6 -0.40 -8.90 8.54
CA PRO A 6 0.65 -9.59 9.29
C PRO A 6 1.02 -8.87 10.60
N LEU A 7 0.57 -7.61 10.81
CA LEU A 7 0.86 -6.85 12.02
C LEU A 7 -0.07 -7.24 13.17
N VAL A 8 -1.38 -7.35 12.90
CA VAL A 8 -2.37 -7.67 13.94
C VAL A 8 -2.74 -9.15 13.93
N ASN A 9 -2.76 -9.81 12.76
CA ASN A 9 -3.19 -11.20 12.58
C ASN A 9 -2.17 -12.02 11.77
N ALA A 10 -0.95 -12.13 12.30
CA ALA A 10 0.13 -12.88 11.66
C ALA A 10 -0.28 -14.33 11.33
N GLY A 11 0.02 -14.74 10.10
CA GLY A 11 -0.22 -16.09 9.57
C GLY A 11 -1.65 -16.39 9.14
N VAL A 12 -2.58 -15.45 9.26
CA VAL A 12 -3.99 -15.67 8.92
C VAL A 12 -4.34 -15.02 7.58
N ILE A 13 -4.89 -15.82 6.67
CA ILE A 13 -5.38 -15.36 5.36
C ILE A 13 -6.91 -15.27 5.44
N GLY A 14 -7.49 -14.14 5.00
CA GLY A 14 -8.96 -13.98 4.96
C GLY A 14 -9.56 -13.46 6.27
N ILE A 15 -8.89 -12.50 6.89
CA ILE A 15 -9.32 -11.84 8.13
C ILE A 15 -10.35 -10.71 7.91
N PRO A 16 -11.15 -10.36 8.92
CA PRO A 16 -12.13 -9.26 8.81
C PRO A 16 -11.47 -7.87 8.80
N HIS A 17 -10.23 -7.74 9.27
CA HIS A 17 -9.46 -6.50 9.21
C HIS A 17 -8.65 -6.48 7.92
N VAL A 18 -9.16 -5.78 6.91
CA VAL A 18 -8.59 -5.80 5.56
C VAL A 18 -7.97 -4.46 5.19
N HIS A 19 -6.86 -4.55 4.47
CA HIS A 19 -6.17 -3.39 3.93
C HIS A 19 -6.22 -3.37 2.41
N GLN A 20 -6.18 -2.16 1.87
CA GLN A 20 -5.65 -1.97 0.55
C GLN A 20 -4.15 -1.72 0.67
N ILE A 21 -3.36 -2.47 -0.11
CA ILE A 21 -1.91 -2.46 -0.04
C ILE A 21 -1.34 -2.05 -1.39
N VAL A 22 -0.30 -1.23 -1.34
CA VAL A 22 0.48 -0.73 -2.46
C VAL A 22 1.94 -0.84 -2.09
N GLY A 23 2.81 -1.17 -3.04
CA GLY A 23 4.26 -1.16 -2.83
C GLY A 23 4.94 -2.44 -3.29
N GLY A 24 6.01 -2.78 -2.59
CA GLY A 24 6.87 -3.95 -2.83
C GLY A 24 6.15 -5.29 -2.71
N ASN A 25 6.63 -6.29 -3.44
CA ASN A 25 6.04 -7.64 -3.49
C ASN A 25 6.51 -8.58 -2.36
N PHE A 26 7.35 -8.13 -1.44
CA PHE A 26 7.76 -8.92 -0.28
C PHE A 26 6.73 -8.88 0.86
N PHE A 27 5.45 -8.59 0.58
CA PHE A 27 4.39 -8.53 1.57
C PHE A 27 3.68 -9.90 1.68
N ASN A 28 3.66 -10.50 2.88
CA ASN A 28 3.07 -11.83 3.11
C ASN A 28 2.47 -11.95 4.53
N ALA A 29 1.50 -12.85 4.71
CA ALA A 29 0.75 -13.11 5.94
C ALA A 29 1.63 -13.41 7.16
N THR A 30 2.76 -14.09 6.96
CA THR A 30 3.62 -14.60 8.04
C THR A 30 4.79 -13.68 8.37
N ILE A 31 4.86 -12.47 7.80
CA ILE A 31 6.01 -11.59 8.02
C ILE A 31 5.87 -10.86 9.35
N GLU A 32 6.89 -10.99 10.20
CA GLU A 32 7.03 -10.13 11.37
C GLU A 32 7.62 -8.78 10.93
N SER A 33 6.79 -7.74 10.97
CA SER A 33 7.13 -6.37 10.53
C SER A 33 8.37 -5.75 11.19
N VAL A 34 8.79 -6.29 12.34
CA VAL A 34 9.95 -5.80 13.12
C VAL A 34 11.24 -6.55 12.76
N THR A 35 11.12 -7.75 12.18
CA THR A 35 12.25 -8.66 11.93
C THR A 35 12.75 -8.54 10.49
N TYR A 36 11.86 -8.20 9.54
CA TYR A 36 12.17 -8.17 8.12
C TYR A 36 12.14 -6.75 7.55
N ASP A 37 13.18 -6.39 6.81
CA ASP A 37 13.22 -5.22 5.95
C ASP A 37 12.46 -5.52 4.64
N LEU A 38 11.17 -5.16 4.62
CA LEU A 38 10.26 -5.37 3.49
C LEU A 38 10.77 -4.75 2.17
N PRO A 39 11.24 -3.48 2.16
CA PRO A 39 11.90 -2.89 0.99
C PRO A 39 13.03 -3.75 0.40
N SER A 40 13.99 -4.20 1.22
CA SER A 40 15.15 -4.95 0.74
C SER A 40 14.80 -6.34 0.19
N GLY A 41 13.69 -6.93 0.64
CA GLY A 41 13.21 -8.22 0.12
C GLY A 41 12.41 -8.11 -1.19
N SER A 42 11.99 -6.91 -1.58
CA SER A 42 11.11 -6.71 -2.73
C SER A 42 11.91 -6.53 -4.03
N ASN A 43 11.45 -7.14 -5.12
CA ASN A 43 12.06 -7.01 -6.46
C ASN A 43 11.13 -6.36 -7.48
N CYS A 44 9.86 -6.17 -7.14
CA CYS A 44 8.95 -5.35 -7.93
C CYS A 44 8.05 -4.54 -7.00
N THR A 45 7.51 -3.45 -7.53
CA THR A 45 6.59 -2.56 -6.82
C THR A 45 5.38 -2.27 -7.69
N SER A 46 4.21 -2.18 -7.07
CA SER A 46 2.98 -1.73 -7.72
C SER A 46 2.86 -0.20 -7.75
N TYR A 47 3.83 0.53 -7.16
CA TYR A 47 3.87 1.98 -7.07
C TYR A 47 4.33 2.65 -8.38
N THR A 48 4.02 3.93 -8.56
CA THR A 48 4.36 4.67 -9.80
C THR A 48 5.87 4.89 -9.97
N PHE A 49 6.61 5.00 -8.87
CA PHE A 49 8.07 5.14 -8.88
C PHE A 49 8.69 3.75 -8.68
N SER A 50 9.45 3.28 -9.67
CA SER A 50 10.07 1.95 -9.70
C SER A 50 11.10 1.71 -8.60
N GLU A 51 11.65 2.78 -8.03
CA GLU A 51 12.70 2.75 -7.02
C GLU A 51 12.15 2.64 -5.60
N ASN A 52 10.83 2.79 -5.42
CA ASN A 52 10.20 2.72 -4.11
C ASN A 52 9.59 1.32 -3.86
N PHE A 53 10.23 0.59 -2.96
CA PHE A 53 9.81 -0.73 -2.50
C PHE A 53 9.07 -0.73 -1.16
N SER A 54 8.83 0.43 -0.54
CA SER A 54 8.03 0.53 0.68
C SER A 54 6.60 0.05 0.45
N ASN A 55 6.03 -0.60 1.47
CA ASN A 55 4.62 -0.95 1.49
C ASN A 55 3.81 0.12 2.22
N PHE A 56 2.76 0.59 1.57
CA PHE A 56 1.73 1.46 2.15
C PHE A 56 0.44 0.67 2.28
N TRP A 57 -0.15 0.71 3.46
CA TRP A 57 -1.47 0.15 3.72
C TRP A 57 -2.43 1.23 4.18
N ILE A 58 -3.68 1.09 3.74
CA ILE A 58 -4.79 1.89 4.26
C ILE A 58 -5.96 0.97 4.54
N ALA A 59 -6.74 1.30 5.56
CA ALA A 59 -7.90 0.52 5.94
C ALA A 59 -8.91 0.46 4.77
N ALA A 60 -9.34 -0.75 4.40
CA ALA A 60 -10.38 -0.91 3.40
C ALA A 60 -11.76 -0.79 4.06
N LEU A 61 -12.44 0.31 3.75
CA LEU A 61 -13.77 0.61 4.30
C LEU A 61 -14.87 -0.08 3.50
N HIS A 62 -15.90 -0.52 4.22
CA HIS A 62 -17.10 -1.12 3.64
C HIS A 62 -18.32 -0.38 4.18
N TYR A 63 -19.33 -0.18 3.34
CA TYR A 63 -20.63 0.33 3.76
C TYR A 63 -21.69 -0.77 3.69
N LEU A 64 -22.68 -0.70 4.58
CA LEU A 64 -23.84 -1.57 4.55
C LEU A 64 -24.86 -1.02 3.56
N ALA A 65 -25.05 -1.71 2.44
CA ALA A 65 -26.06 -1.34 1.44
C ALA A 65 -27.48 -1.72 1.92
N ARG A 66 -28.51 -1.12 1.32
CA ARG A 66 -29.93 -1.32 1.71
C ARG A 66 -30.40 -2.77 1.62
N ASN A 67 -29.75 -3.58 0.77
CA ASN A 67 -29.97 -5.02 0.63
C ASN A 67 -29.23 -5.86 1.71
N LYS A 68 -28.72 -5.24 2.78
CA LYS A 68 -27.98 -5.86 3.88
C LYS A 68 -26.65 -6.54 3.48
N THR A 69 -26.09 -6.18 2.32
CA THR A 69 -24.75 -6.65 1.93
C THR A 69 -23.71 -5.57 2.20
N PHE A 70 -22.52 -5.95 2.65
CA PHE A 70 -21.38 -5.05 2.72
C PHE A 70 -20.79 -4.85 1.33
N LYS A 71 -20.58 -3.59 0.95
CA LYS A 71 -19.94 -3.22 -0.31
C LYS A 71 -18.67 -2.44 -0.02
N TRP A 72 -17.62 -2.77 -0.75
CA TRP A 72 -16.34 -2.08 -0.66
C TRP A 72 -16.48 -0.64 -1.14
N LEU A 73 -15.88 0.29 -0.40
CA LEU A 73 -15.66 1.65 -0.90
C LEU A 73 -14.43 1.64 -1.78
N GLU A 74 -14.66 1.66 -3.09
CA GLU A 74 -13.61 1.69 -4.08
C GLU A 74 -12.80 2.99 -3.94
N GLN A 75 -11.50 2.82 -3.84
CA GLN A 75 -10.56 3.92 -3.76
C GLN A 75 -9.98 4.19 -5.14
N PHE A 76 -9.85 5.46 -5.49
CA PHE A 76 -9.38 5.91 -6.78
C PHE A 76 -8.13 6.80 -6.62
N PRO A 77 -7.26 6.89 -7.64
CA PRO A 77 -6.08 7.73 -7.59
C PRO A 77 -6.46 9.21 -7.54
N ASN A 78 -5.55 10.07 -7.08
CA ASN A 78 -5.77 11.50 -7.18
C ASN A 78 -5.75 11.95 -8.65
N ASP A 79 -6.38 13.10 -8.92
CA ASP A 79 -6.51 13.66 -10.26
C ASP A 79 -5.15 13.81 -10.97
N GLY A 80 -5.11 13.48 -12.25
CA GLY A 80 -3.89 13.47 -13.08
C GLY A 80 -2.99 12.24 -12.94
N LEU A 81 -3.34 11.24 -12.11
CA LEU A 81 -2.57 10.00 -11.97
C LEU A 81 -3.33 8.80 -12.54
N ALA A 82 -2.65 8.01 -13.38
CA ALA A 82 -3.21 6.79 -13.98
C ALA A 82 -2.80 5.56 -13.18
N ARG A 83 -3.64 5.12 -12.23
CA ARG A 83 -3.40 3.93 -11.42
C ARG A 83 -4.71 3.31 -10.90
N ASN A 84 -4.72 2.01 -10.66
CA ASN A 84 -5.84 1.34 -10.02
C ASN A 84 -5.69 1.37 -8.49
N GLY A 85 -6.74 1.79 -7.77
CA GLY A 85 -6.74 1.92 -6.31
C GLY A 85 -6.40 3.32 -5.80
N GLY A 86 -6.40 3.55 -4.48
CA GLY A 86 -6.23 4.89 -3.89
C GLY A 86 -5.13 5.00 -2.83
N ILE A 87 -3.87 5.01 -3.28
CA ILE A 87 -2.77 5.63 -2.52
C ILE A 87 -1.97 6.49 -3.49
N THR A 88 -1.82 7.77 -3.14
CA THR A 88 -1.00 8.74 -3.87
C THR A 88 0.06 9.28 -2.93
N VAL A 89 1.33 9.15 -3.31
CA VAL A 89 2.46 9.68 -2.55
C VAL A 89 3.19 10.70 -3.43
N TYR A 90 3.52 11.85 -2.87
CA TYR A 90 4.17 12.95 -3.60
C TYR A 90 5.62 13.08 -3.17
N TYR A 91 6.53 13.03 -4.14
CA TYR A 91 7.91 13.45 -3.98
C TYR A 91 8.05 14.84 -4.56
N ILE A 92 8.03 15.86 -3.68
CA ILE A 92 8.10 17.26 -4.09
C ILE A 92 9.52 17.75 -3.86
N SER A 93 10.22 18.12 -4.94
CA SER A 93 11.50 18.80 -4.84
C SER A 93 11.34 20.21 -4.32
N GLN A 94 12.38 20.72 -3.66
CA GLN A 94 12.42 22.12 -3.32
C GLN A 94 12.33 22.95 -4.61
N TYR A 95 11.67 24.11 -4.54
CA TYR A 95 11.49 25.01 -5.69
C TYR A 95 12.78 25.73 -6.12
N ASP A 96 13.94 25.25 -5.67
CA ASP A 96 15.26 25.83 -5.92
C ASP A 96 15.86 25.39 -7.28
N GLY A 97 15.31 24.35 -7.90
CA GLY A 97 15.77 23.82 -9.19
C GLY A 97 17.12 23.11 -9.14
N VAL A 98 17.71 22.95 -7.95
CA VAL A 98 19.02 22.30 -7.74
C VAL A 98 18.94 21.12 -6.77
N SER A 99 17.93 21.07 -5.91
CA SER A 99 17.75 19.95 -4.98
C SER A 99 17.17 18.72 -5.67
N SER A 100 17.93 17.62 -5.70
CA SER A 100 17.44 16.31 -6.12
C SER A 100 16.58 15.66 -5.02
N VAL A 101 15.41 15.14 -5.38
CA VAL A 101 14.61 14.29 -4.48
C VAL A 101 14.82 12.85 -4.85
N THR A 102 15.27 12.06 -3.89
CA THR A 102 15.33 10.61 -4.00
C THR A 102 14.18 10.01 -3.20
N ALA A 103 13.61 8.92 -3.71
CA ALA A 103 12.69 8.12 -2.92
C ALA A 103 13.37 7.64 -1.63
N LEU A 104 12.55 7.21 -0.66
CA LEU A 104 13.06 6.61 0.58
C LEU A 104 13.99 5.45 0.22
N LYS A 105 15.19 5.47 0.78
CA LYS A 105 16.09 4.33 0.67
C LYS A 105 15.52 3.19 1.53
N PRO A 106 15.63 1.92 1.06
CA PRO A 106 15.48 0.75 1.92
C PRO A 106 16.27 0.90 3.21
#